data_AF-A0A2D5B5G3-F1
#
_entry.id   AF-A0A2D5B5G3-F1
#
_cell.length_a   1.000
_cell.length_b   1.000
_cell.length_c   1.000
_cell.angle_alpha   90.00
_cell.angle_beta   90.00
_cell.angle_gamma   90.00
#
_symmetry.space_group_name_H-M   'P 1'
#
loop_
_entity.id
_entity.type
_entity.pdbx_description
1 polymer ?
#
loop_
_entity_poly.entity_id
_entity_poly.type
_entity_poly.pdbx_seq_one_letter_code
_entity_poly.pdbx_strand_id
1 'polypeptide(L)'
;MKTASITLDCSDPGVMDLMFDSESLEIWEYVRASQSAMTTKDIAAELDFDVQMVRQAVEAMLKHGLLRKMRQRKPDTTIRYKATADQIIISFDEHDTEITDRLIAHSKGIRAKHFELVSKHADPDFHSEVGIRFRASSIHHFTKNELSELRRRIHSVISFLNMPRNRKPQADEDAVGNARHCNQAISISLDPLIGNLLPSPTITTTPRSRIDWWDDSRSDAAGLDSLTPREREIALAIANGFTRMQIADQLGISKNTVATLIRRAYKKIGVSNQAALASRLAGYDRPVPGDDK
;
A
#
# COMPACT_ATOMS: atom_id res chain seq x y z
N MET A 1 2.47 -22.92 -1.60
CA MET A 1 3.14 -21.62 -1.58
C MET A 1 2.11 -20.57 -1.20
N LYS A 2 2.52 -19.50 -0.50
CA LYS A 2 1.68 -18.31 -0.29
C LYS A 2 1.78 -17.49 -1.58
N THR A 3 0.67 -17.02 -2.13
CA THR A 3 0.62 -16.19 -3.33
C THR A 3 0.76 -14.71 -2.91
N ALA A 4 1.40 -13.86 -3.73
CA ALA A 4 1.58 -12.45 -3.38
C ALA A 4 0.24 -11.72 -3.22
N SER A 5 -0.73 -12.01 -4.08
CA SER A 5 -2.08 -11.45 -4.01
C SER A 5 -3.12 -12.50 -4.39
N ILE A 6 -4.36 -12.27 -3.95
CA ILE A 6 -5.56 -12.96 -4.40
C ILE A 6 -6.57 -11.90 -4.86
N THR A 7 -7.14 -12.09 -6.05
CA THR A 7 -8.19 -11.21 -6.57
C THR A 7 -9.54 -11.87 -6.33
N LEU A 8 -10.46 -11.14 -5.69
CA LEU A 8 -11.85 -11.54 -5.51
C LEU A 8 -12.74 -10.57 -6.29
N ASP A 9 -13.70 -11.10 -7.03
CA ASP A 9 -14.65 -10.30 -7.78
C ASP A 9 -15.88 -9.96 -6.93
N CYS A 10 -16.27 -8.68 -6.89
CA CYS A 10 -17.47 -8.23 -6.18
C CYS A 10 -18.75 -8.88 -6.70
N SER A 11 -18.79 -9.31 -7.95
CA SER A 11 -19.92 -10.02 -8.54
C SER A 11 -20.05 -11.47 -8.02
N ASP A 12 -19.01 -12.03 -7.40
CA ASP A 12 -19.06 -13.40 -6.87
C ASP A 12 -19.94 -13.49 -5.60
N PRO A 13 -20.83 -14.51 -5.50
CA PRO A 13 -21.72 -14.66 -4.36
C PRO A 13 -20.99 -14.82 -3.01
N GLY A 14 -21.19 -13.84 -2.12
CA GLY A 14 -20.64 -13.80 -0.77
C GLY A 14 -19.32 -13.04 -0.62
N VAL A 15 -18.69 -12.58 -1.73
CA VAL A 15 -17.49 -11.73 -1.64
C VAL A 15 -17.82 -10.40 -0.98
N MET A 16 -18.91 -9.76 -1.40
CA MET A 16 -19.36 -8.49 -0.82
C MET A 16 -19.63 -8.62 0.68
N ASP A 17 -20.34 -9.67 1.10
CA ASP A 17 -20.65 -9.89 2.51
C ASP A 17 -19.38 -10.14 3.34
N LEU A 18 -18.45 -10.94 2.82
CA LEU A 18 -17.15 -11.19 3.45
C LEU A 18 -16.30 -9.93 3.55
N MET A 19 -16.33 -9.07 2.53
CA MET A 19 -15.59 -7.81 2.50
C MET A 19 -16.20 -6.74 3.40
N PHE A 20 -17.50 -6.81 3.65
CA PHE A 20 -18.21 -5.85 4.48
C PHE A 20 -18.27 -6.25 5.96
N ASP A 21 -17.91 -7.49 6.27
CA ASP A 21 -17.76 -7.99 7.62
C ASP A 21 -16.39 -7.61 8.19
N SER A 22 -16.37 -6.60 9.07
CA SER A 22 -15.14 -6.08 9.65
C SER A 22 -14.41 -7.13 10.47
N GLU A 23 -15.15 -7.96 11.18
CA GLU A 23 -14.69 -9.05 12.03
C GLU A 23 -13.97 -10.11 11.20
N SER A 24 -14.52 -10.49 10.05
CA SER A 24 -13.84 -11.35 9.08
C SER A 24 -12.51 -10.75 8.61
N LEU A 25 -12.48 -9.48 8.20
CA LEU A 25 -11.23 -8.87 7.74
C LEU A 25 -10.16 -8.78 8.85
N GLU A 26 -10.57 -8.50 10.09
CA GLU A 26 -9.69 -8.51 11.27
C GLU A 26 -9.11 -9.90 11.54
N ILE A 27 -9.96 -10.95 11.49
CA ILE A 27 -9.52 -12.35 11.61
C ILE A 27 -8.53 -12.71 10.51
N TRP A 28 -8.83 -12.33 9.26
CA TRP A 28 -7.95 -12.63 8.13
C TRP A 28 -6.59 -11.95 8.29
N GLU A 29 -6.56 -10.67 8.65
CA GLU A 29 -5.34 -9.92 8.88
C GLU A 29 -4.50 -10.54 10.01
N TYR A 30 -5.14 -10.92 11.12
CA TYR A 30 -4.47 -11.59 12.23
C TYR A 30 -3.85 -12.94 11.82
N VAL A 31 -4.61 -13.79 11.12
CA VAL A 31 -4.12 -15.08 10.61
C VAL A 31 -3.02 -14.91 9.56
N ARG A 32 -3.08 -13.84 8.76
CA ARG A 32 -2.09 -13.51 7.73
C ARG A 32 -0.78 -13.02 8.34
N ALA A 33 -0.85 -12.18 9.37
CA ALA A 33 0.29 -11.67 10.11
C ALA A 33 0.95 -12.76 10.97
N SER A 34 0.18 -13.79 11.37
CA SER A 34 0.71 -14.94 12.10
C SER A 34 1.66 -15.78 11.24
N GLN A 35 2.82 -16.10 11.82
CA GLN A 35 3.83 -16.94 11.15
C GLN A 35 3.42 -18.42 11.12
N SER A 36 2.54 -18.82 12.04
CA SER A 36 2.13 -20.22 12.28
C SER A 36 0.67 -20.46 11.91
N ALA A 37 0.33 -21.71 11.60
CA ALA A 37 -1.06 -22.08 11.34
C ALA A 37 -1.86 -22.06 12.66
N MET A 38 -3.01 -21.38 12.67
CA MET A 38 -3.80 -21.10 13.87
C MET A 38 -5.10 -21.91 13.92
N THR A 39 -5.59 -22.25 15.11
CA THR A 39 -6.91 -22.89 15.26
C THR A 39 -8.00 -21.84 15.44
N THR A 40 -9.27 -22.21 15.22
CA THR A 40 -10.39 -21.29 15.50
C THR A 40 -10.45 -20.85 16.96
N LYS A 41 -10.04 -21.72 17.89
CA LYS A 41 -9.99 -21.41 19.33
C LYS A 41 -8.89 -20.40 19.64
N ASP A 42 -7.72 -20.54 19.04
CA ASP A 42 -6.60 -19.60 19.26
C ASP A 42 -6.95 -18.21 18.72
N ILE A 43 -7.58 -18.15 17.55
CA ILE A 43 -8.03 -16.88 16.93
C ILE A 43 -9.09 -16.22 17.79
N ALA A 44 -10.11 -16.98 18.22
CA ALA A 44 -11.19 -16.47 19.07
C ALA A 44 -10.67 -15.94 20.40
N ALA A 45 -9.72 -16.64 21.03
CA ALA A 45 -9.16 -16.24 22.31
C ALA A 45 -8.30 -14.96 22.21
N GLU A 46 -7.54 -14.77 21.13
CA GLU A 46 -6.70 -13.57 21.02
C GLU A 46 -7.48 -12.32 20.58
N LEU A 47 -8.46 -12.49 19.70
CA LEU A 47 -9.28 -11.37 19.21
C LEU A 47 -10.50 -11.08 20.09
N ASP A 48 -10.68 -11.82 21.19
CA ASP A 48 -11.84 -11.75 22.08
C ASP A 48 -13.18 -11.88 21.33
N PHE A 49 -13.21 -12.81 20.36
CA PHE A 49 -14.39 -13.07 19.53
C PHE A 49 -15.07 -14.39 19.91
N ASP A 50 -16.36 -14.47 19.62
CA ASP A 50 -17.10 -15.72 19.78
C ASP A 50 -16.58 -16.81 18.83
N VAL A 51 -16.41 -18.03 19.35
CA VAL A 51 -15.83 -19.15 18.60
C VAL A 51 -16.70 -19.55 17.40
N GLN A 52 -18.03 -19.43 17.51
CA GLN A 52 -18.94 -19.76 16.43
C GLN A 52 -18.89 -18.69 15.33
N MET A 53 -18.78 -17.41 15.70
CA MET A 53 -18.54 -16.30 14.76
C MET A 53 -17.22 -16.50 13.98
N VAL A 54 -16.11 -16.77 14.69
CA VAL A 54 -14.81 -17.04 14.06
C VAL A 54 -14.89 -18.25 13.11
N ARG A 55 -15.65 -19.28 13.49
CA ARG A 55 -15.85 -20.45 12.63
C ARG A 55 -16.58 -20.09 11.33
N GLN A 56 -17.65 -19.30 11.42
CA GLN A 56 -18.40 -18.83 10.24
C GLN A 56 -17.51 -17.98 9.31
N ALA A 57 -16.77 -17.03 9.88
CA ALA A 57 -15.82 -16.20 9.15
C ALA A 57 -14.74 -17.05 8.43
N VAL A 58 -14.15 -18.01 9.13
CA VAL A 58 -13.15 -18.92 8.54
C VAL A 58 -13.76 -19.79 7.43
N GLU A 59 -14.99 -20.28 7.58
CA GLU A 59 -15.68 -21.04 6.54
C GLU A 59 -15.93 -20.19 5.28
N ALA A 60 -16.35 -18.94 5.43
CA ALA A 60 -16.48 -17.99 4.32
C ALA A 60 -15.13 -17.72 3.63
N MET A 61 -14.07 -17.47 4.39
CA MET A 61 -12.72 -17.27 3.84
C MET A 61 -12.16 -18.48 3.11
N LEU A 62 -12.47 -19.70 3.57
CA LEU A 62 -12.09 -20.93 2.88
C LEU A 62 -12.79 -21.06 1.52
N LYS A 63 -14.07 -20.68 1.46
CA LYS A 63 -14.87 -20.70 0.22
C LYS A 63 -14.25 -19.80 -0.86
N HIS A 64 -13.75 -18.63 -0.45
CA HIS A 64 -13.10 -17.66 -1.35
C HIS A 64 -11.58 -17.84 -1.44
N GLY A 65 -11.04 -18.92 -0.87
CA GLY A 65 -9.62 -19.26 -0.98
C GLY A 65 -8.67 -18.32 -0.24
N LEU A 66 -9.15 -17.46 0.67
CA LEU A 66 -8.35 -16.56 1.51
C LEU A 66 -7.56 -17.32 2.60
N LEU A 67 -8.13 -18.43 3.06
CA LEU A 67 -7.51 -19.35 4.02
C LEU A 67 -7.39 -20.74 3.39
N ARG A 68 -6.45 -21.54 3.93
CA ARG A 68 -6.36 -22.97 3.63
C ARG A 68 -6.25 -23.80 4.91
N LYS A 69 -6.85 -24.99 4.88
CA LYS A 69 -6.75 -25.99 5.95
C LYS A 69 -5.38 -26.67 5.91
N MET A 70 -4.66 -26.63 7.02
CA MET A 70 -3.43 -27.38 7.26
C MET A 70 -3.79 -28.56 8.18
N ARG A 71 -3.68 -29.79 7.67
CA ARG A 71 -3.82 -31.01 8.48
C ARG A 71 -2.43 -31.47 8.91
N GLN A 72 -2.26 -31.77 10.20
CA GLN A 72 -1.03 -32.39 10.70
C GLN A 72 -1.11 -33.92 10.58
N ARG A 73 0.05 -34.58 10.62
CA ARG A 73 0.14 -36.05 10.74
C ARG A 73 -0.26 -36.47 12.17
N LYS A 74 -0.91 -37.64 12.30
CA LYS A 74 -1.36 -38.22 13.58
C LYS A 74 -0.28 -38.16 14.67
N PRO A 75 -0.65 -37.92 15.95
CA PRO A 75 -1.99 -38.08 16.53
C PRO A 75 -2.84 -36.79 16.61
N ASP A 76 -2.32 -35.63 16.20
CA ASP A 76 -3.06 -34.36 16.29
C ASP A 76 -4.03 -34.18 15.10
N THR A 77 -5.33 -34.33 15.37
CA THR A 77 -6.43 -34.10 14.40
C THR A 77 -6.88 -32.63 14.31
N THR A 78 -6.24 -31.73 15.05
CA THR A 78 -6.66 -30.33 15.13
C THR A 78 -6.47 -29.61 13.79
N ILE A 79 -7.56 -29.02 13.29
CA ILE A 79 -7.54 -28.26 12.03
C ILE A 79 -6.94 -26.88 12.30
N ARG A 80 -5.86 -26.57 11.59
CA ARG A 80 -5.24 -25.24 11.62
C ARG A 80 -5.42 -24.54 10.27
N TYR A 81 -5.46 -23.22 10.30
CA TYR A 81 -5.67 -22.37 9.14
C TYR A 81 -4.44 -21.51 8.89
N LYS A 82 -4.16 -21.27 7.61
CA LYS A 82 -3.10 -20.34 7.19
C LYS A 82 -3.61 -19.49 6.03
N ALA A 83 -3.28 -18.21 6.03
CA ALA A 83 -3.56 -17.33 4.90
C ALA A 83 -2.87 -17.83 3.62
N THR A 84 -3.57 -17.75 2.51
CA THR A 84 -3.10 -18.15 1.18
C THR A 84 -2.42 -17.02 0.44
N ALA A 85 -2.76 -15.77 0.78
CA ALA A 85 -2.25 -14.57 0.12
C ALA A 85 -1.71 -13.53 1.12
N ASP A 86 -0.85 -12.64 0.64
CA ASP A 86 -0.36 -11.49 1.39
C ASP A 86 -1.24 -10.24 1.22
N GLN A 87 -2.00 -10.17 0.13
CA GLN A 87 -2.89 -9.06 -0.21
C GLN A 87 -4.21 -9.55 -0.83
N ILE A 88 -5.33 -8.95 -0.44
CA ILE A 88 -6.62 -9.09 -1.11
C ILE A 88 -6.78 -7.94 -2.10
N ILE A 89 -7.09 -8.25 -3.35
CA ILE A 89 -7.44 -7.30 -4.40
C ILE A 89 -8.92 -7.50 -4.71
N ILE A 90 -9.69 -6.44 -4.71
CA ILE A 90 -11.10 -6.49 -5.08
C ILE A 90 -11.26 -5.94 -6.49
N SER A 91 -11.79 -6.76 -7.38
CA SER A 91 -12.24 -6.33 -8.71
C SER A 91 -13.73 -6.03 -8.69
N PHE A 92 -14.12 -4.99 -9.41
CA PHE A 92 -15.51 -4.62 -9.65
C PHE A 92 -15.61 -3.96 -11.03
N ASP A 93 -16.79 -4.03 -11.65
CA ASP A 93 -17.09 -3.26 -12.85
C ASP A 93 -17.49 -1.84 -12.46
N GLU A 94 -16.74 -0.85 -12.95
CA GLU A 94 -17.00 0.57 -12.71
C GLU A 94 -18.31 1.07 -13.36
N HIS A 95 -18.90 0.29 -14.27
CA HIS A 95 -20.17 0.59 -14.92
C HIS A 95 -21.38 0.00 -14.18
N ASP A 96 -21.16 -0.89 -13.22
CA ASP A 96 -22.22 -1.41 -12.36
C ASP A 96 -22.47 -0.41 -11.22
N THR A 97 -23.55 0.36 -11.34
CA THR A 97 -23.91 1.39 -10.36
C THR A 97 -24.29 0.80 -9.01
N GLU A 98 -24.88 -0.40 -8.95
CA GLU A 98 -25.30 -1.01 -7.69
C GLU A 98 -24.08 -1.47 -6.87
N ILE A 99 -23.14 -2.15 -7.53
CA ILE A 99 -21.89 -2.57 -6.90
C ILE A 99 -21.06 -1.35 -6.50
N THR A 100 -20.96 -0.35 -7.38
CA THR A 100 -20.19 0.87 -7.13
C THR A 100 -20.75 1.66 -5.94
N ASP A 101 -22.07 1.86 -5.86
CA ASP A 101 -22.71 2.57 -4.75
C ASP A 101 -22.50 1.84 -3.42
N ARG A 102 -22.62 0.51 -3.40
CA ARG A 102 -22.35 -0.31 -2.21
C ARG A 102 -20.90 -0.21 -1.76
N LEU A 103 -19.94 -0.26 -2.69
CA LEU A 103 -18.51 -0.09 -2.40
C LEU A 103 -18.21 1.31 -1.83
N ILE A 104 -18.79 2.36 -2.41
CA ILE A 104 -18.65 3.73 -1.92
C ILE A 104 -19.24 3.88 -0.52
N ALA A 105 -20.45 3.36 -0.28
CA ALA A 105 -21.08 3.42 1.03
C ALA A 105 -20.23 2.72 2.10
N HIS A 106 -19.69 1.54 1.79
CA HIS A 106 -18.88 0.79 2.74
C HIS A 106 -17.49 1.40 2.99
N SER A 107 -16.81 1.89 1.94
CA SER A 107 -15.52 2.57 2.08
C SER A 107 -15.59 3.79 3.01
N LYS A 108 -16.73 4.51 3.01
CA LYS A 108 -17.00 5.56 4.00
C LYS A 108 -17.05 5.02 5.43
N GLY A 109 -17.68 3.87 5.65
CA GLY A 109 -17.74 3.18 6.93
C GLY A 109 -16.37 2.75 7.46
N ILE A 110 -15.56 2.12 6.61
CA ILE A 110 -14.17 1.75 6.95
C ILE A 110 -13.37 2.99 7.32
N ARG A 111 -13.46 4.08 6.54
CA ARG A 111 -12.75 5.34 6.80
C ARG A 111 -13.18 5.96 8.14
N ALA A 112 -14.48 5.91 8.45
CA ALA A 112 -15.01 6.41 9.73
C ALA A 112 -14.53 5.59 10.92
N LYS A 113 -14.62 4.25 10.87
CA LYS A 113 -14.11 3.35 11.92
C LYS A 113 -12.61 3.53 12.13
N HIS A 114 -11.85 3.64 11.04
CA HIS A 114 -10.42 3.92 11.12
C HIS A 114 -10.14 5.26 11.81
N PHE A 115 -10.84 6.32 11.42
CA PHE A 115 -10.70 7.64 12.06
C PHE A 115 -11.03 7.58 13.56
N GLU A 116 -12.11 6.89 13.94
CA GLU A 116 -12.50 6.69 15.34
C GLU A 116 -11.42 5.93 16.15
N LEU A 117 -10.93 4.81 15.62
CA LEU A 117 -9.85 4.03 16.25
C LEU A 117 -8.58 4.88 16.41
N VAL A 118 -8.20 5.63 15.39
CA VAL A 118 -7.04 6.54 15.46
C VAL A 118 -7.27 7.62 16.50
N SER A 119 -8.45 8.25 16.53
CA SER A 119 -8.77 9.28 17.52
C SER A 119 -8.73 8.74 18.96
N LYS A 120 -9.17 7.50 19.18
CA LYS A 120 -9.16 6.86 20.51
C LYS A 120 -7.76 6.48 20.99
N HIS A 121 -6.87 6.10 20.07
CA HIS A 121 -5.56 5.53 20.40
C HIS A 121 -4.39 6.46 20.06
N ALA A 122 -4.63 7.61 19.41
CA ALA A 122 -3.60 8.59 19.14
C ALA A 122 -3.16 9.28 20.43
N ASP A 123 -1.87 9.29 20.65
CA ASP A 123 -1.22 10.02 21.73
C ASP A 123 -1.55 11.54 21.64
N PRO A 124 -2.22 12.15 22.63
CA PRO A 124 -2.60 13.55 22.55
C PRO A 124 -1.39 14.50 22.50
N ASP A 125 -0.29 14.16 23.17
CA ASP A 125 0.86 15.05 23.37
C ASP A 125 1.99 14.87 22.34
N PHE A 126 1.88 13.84 21.50
CA PHE A 126 2.89 13.45 20.50
C PHE A 126 4.30 13.27 21.09
N HIS A 127 4.53 12.04 21.53
CA HIS A 127 5.82 11.54 21.98
C HIS A 127 6.61 10.93 20.80
N SER A 128 7.72 11.58 20.42
CA SER A 128 8.52 11.18 19.26
C SER A 128 9.19 9.81 19.39
N GLU A 129 9.31 9.29 20.62
CA GLU A 129 9.78 7.94 20.92
C GLU A 129 8.81 6.83 20.48
N VAL A 130 7.51 7.12 20.36
CA VAL A 130 6.49 6.13 19.95
C VAL A 130 6.37 6.03 18.43
N GLY A 131 6.75 7.09 17.70
CA GLY A 131 6.75 7.08 16.25
C GLY A 131 6.77 8.45 15.58
N ILE A 132 6.22 8.50 14.38
CA ILE A 132 6.20 9.70 13.53
C ILE A 132 4.75 10.13 13.35
N ARG A 133 4.45 11.41 13.57
CA ARG A 133 3.15 12.01 13.25
C ARG A 133 3.33 13.05 12.16
N PHE A 134 2.58 12.86 11.10
CA PHE A 134 2.44 13.84 10.03
C PHE A 134 1.01 13.77 9.51
N ARG A 135 0.45 14.94 9.19
CA ARG A 135 -0.82 15.06 8.47
C ARG A 135 -0.60 16.07 7.34
N ALA A 136 -0.93 15.67 6.12
CA ALA A 136 -1.11 16.60 5.02
C ALA A 136 -2.49 16.42 4.43
N SER A 137 -3.15 17.55 4.23
CA SER A 137 -4.34 17.68 3.40
C SER A 137 -4.03 18.74 2.37
N SER A 138 -4.30 18.43 1.10
CA SER A 138 -3.99 19.33 0.00
C SER A 138 -5.02 19.20 -1.11
N ILE A 139 -5.24 20.31 -1.83
CA ILE A 139 -6.13 20.36 -2.98
C ILE A 139 -5.28 20.87 -4.15
N HIS A 140 -5.09 20.00 -5.14
CA HIS A 140 -4.21 20.25 -6.30
C HIS A 140 -4.98 20.03 -7.60
N HIS A 141 -4.56 20.74 -8.64
CA HIS A 141 -4.90 20.39 -10.00
C HIS A 141 -3.80 19.49 -10.58
N PHE A 142 -4.16 18.26 -10.96
CA PHE A 142 -3.22 17.33 -11.59
C PHE A 142 -3.50 17.20 -13.09
N THR A 143 -2.44 17.34 -13.90
CA THR A 143 -2.46 16.83 -15.27
C THR A 143 -2.51 15.30 -15.29
N LYS A 144 -2.89 14.69 -16.41
CA LYS A 144 -2.90 13.22 -16.57
C LYS A 144 -1.55 12.56 -16.25
N ASN A 145 -0.45 13.22 -16.61
CA ASN A 145 0.90 12.71 -16.40
C ASN A 145 1.31 12.79 -14.93
N GLU A 146 0.98 13.89 -14.25
CA GLU A 146 1.25 14.05 -12.81
C GLU A 146 0.40 13.07 -11.99
N LEU A 147 -0.87 12.87 -12.34
CA LEU A 147 -1.73 11.89 -11.70
C LEU A 147 -1.20 10.45 -11.88
N SER A 148 -0.68 10.13 -13.07
CA SER A 148 -0.07 8.83 -13.35
C SER A 148 1.19 8.59 -12.52
N GLU A 149 2.04 9.62 -12.37
CA GLU A 149 3.24 9.56 -11.54
C GLU A 149 2.91 9.47 -10.05
N LEU A 150 1.93 10.25 -9.58
CA LEU A 150 1.42 10.15 -8.21
C LEU A 150 0.91 8.73 -7.92
N ARG A 151 0.11 8.16 -8.82
CA ARG A 151 -0.40 6.78 -8.70
C ARG A 151 0.75 5.77 -8.60
N ARG A 152 1.81 5.93 -9.40
CA ARG A 152 3.00 5.07 -9.35
C ARG A 152 3.70 5.14 -7.98
N ARG A 153 3.87 6.35 -7.43
CA ARG A 153 4.50 6.56 -6.12
C ARG A 153 3.66 6.00 -4.98
N ILE A 154 2.35 6.25 -4.99
CA ILE A 154 1.41 5.68 -4.01
C ILE A 154 1.44 4.16 -4.06
N HIS A 155 1.45 3.56 -5.25
CA HIS A 155 1.52 2.10 -5.39
C HIS A 155 2.80 1.51 -4.77
N SER A 156 3.94 2.22 -4.87
CA SER A 156 5.17 1.80 -4.18
C SER A 156 5.03 1.82 -2.66
N VAL A 157 4.36 2.84 -2.10
CA VAL A 157 4.08 2.92 -0.65
C VAL A 157 3.16 1.79 -0.22
N ILE A 158 2.05 1.57 -0.94
CA ILE A 158 1.11 0.47 -0.67
C ILE A 158 1.81 -0.88 -0.73
N SER A 159 2.65 -1.09 -1.75
CA SER A 159 3.44 -2.33 -1.90
C SER A 159 4.35 -2.56 -0.69
N PHE A 160 5.03 -1.52 -0.19
CA PHE A 160 5.85 -1.59 1.01
C PHE A 160 5.03 -1.95 2.26
N LEU A 161 3.88 -1.29 2.46
CA LEU A 161 3.00 -1.55 3.60
C LEU A 161 2.48 -3.00 3.62
N ASN A 162 2.28 -3.60 2.45
CA ASN A 162 1.80 -4.97 2.28
C ASN A 162 2.92 -6.03 2.28
N MET A 163 4.20 -5.64 2.40
CA MET A 163 5.29 -6.61 2.40
C MET A 163 5.23 -7.56 3.60
N PRO A 164 5.43 -8.87 3.40
CA PRO A 164 5.45 -9.84 4.50
C PRO A 164 6.55 -9.50 5.51
N ARG A 165 6.18 -9.22 6.77
CA ARG A 165 7.15 -8.97 7.83
C ARG A 165 7.73 -10.28 8.35
N ASN A 166 8.93 -10.64 7.92
CA ASN A 166 9.64 -11.83 8.41
C ASN A 166 10.45 -11.50 9.68
N ARG A 167 9.78 -11.00 10.72
CA ARG A 167 10.44 -10.65 11.98
C ARG A 167 10.49 -11.88 12.89
N LYS A 168 11.67 -12.39 13.24
CA LYS A 168 11.77 -13.32 14.37
C LYS A 168 11.26 -12.59 15.63
N PRO A 169 10.57 -13.24 16.56
CA PRO A 169 10.17 -12.67 17.85
C PRO A 169 11.40 -12.51 18.75
N GLN A 170 12.40 -11.78 18.27
CA GLN A 170 13.51 -11.31 19.07
C GLN A 170 13.11 -9.92 19.52
N ALA A 171 13.24 -9.66 20.83
CA ALA A 171 12.97 -8.38 21.44
C ALA A 171 13.65 -7.30 20.60
N ASP A 172 12.82 -6.48 19.97
CA ASP A 172 13.29 -5.32 19.24
C ASP A 172 13.82 -4.35 20.29
N GLU A 173 15.13 -4.11 20.32
CA GLU A 173 15.77 -3.23 21.31
C GLU A 173 15.19 -1.81 21.24
N ASP A 174 14.61 -1.44 20.09
CA ASP A 174 13.96 -0.15 19.84
C ASP A 174 12.42 -0.17 20.00
N ALA A 175 11.80 -1.30 20.36
CA ALA A 175 10.35 -1.33 20.57
C ALA A 175 9.97 -0.71 21.92
N VAL A 176 9.37 0.47 21.85
CA VAL A 176 8.60 1.03 22.97
C VAL A 176 7.33 0.19 23.14
N GLY A 177 7.34 -0.74 24.09
CA GLY A 177 6.19 -1.60 24.43
C GLY A 177 6.19 -2.98 23.76
N ASN A 178 5.06 -3.68 23.82
CA ASN A 178 4.95 -5.04 23.30
C ASN A 178 4.93 -5.03 21.76
N ALA A 179 5.94 -5.67 21.14
CA ALA A 179 6.19 -5.74 19.69
C ALA A 179 5.05 -6.30 18.82
N ARG A 180 3.94 -6.75 19.43
CA ARG A 180 2.70 -7.17 18.75
C ARG A 180 1.67 -6.05 18.54
N HIS A 181 1.81 -4.88 19.16
CA HIS A 181 0.86 -3.78 19.01
C HIS A 181 1.22 -2.83 17.86
N CYS A 182 0.20 -2.27 17.21
CA CYS A 182 0.37 -1.25 16.18
C CYS A 182 0.76 0.09 16.81
N ASN A 183 1.87 0.67 16.38
CA ASN A 183 2.34 1.99 16.84
C ASN A 183 2.09 3.12 15.84
N GLN A 184 1.70 2.80 14.61
CA GLN A 184 1.44 3.77 13.55
C GLN A 184 0.15 3.42 12.81
N ALA A 185 -0.70 4.42 12.63
CA ALA A 185 -1.85 4.35 11.75
C ALA A 185 -1.58 5.17 10.49
N ILE A 186 -1.83 4.57 9.33
CA ILE A 186 -1.54 5.17 8.01
C ILE A 186 -2.84 5.22 7.22
N SER A 187 -3.18 6.41 6.71
CA SER A 187 -4.33 6.65 5.84
C SER A 187 -3.89 7.50 4.65
N ILE A 188 -4.17 7.03 3.43
CA ILE A 188 -3.89 7.74 2.18
C ILE A 188 -5.21 7.84 1.43
N SER A 189 -5.70 9.06 1.19
CA SER A 189 -6.95 9.30 0.44
C SER A 189 -6.69 10.21 -0.76
N LEU A 190 -7.26 9.84 -1.90
CA LEU A 190 -7.30 10.66 -3.11
C LEU A 190 -8.74 10.63 -3.64
N ASP A 191 -9.41 11.77 -3.55
CA ASP A 191 -10.82 11.91 -3.93
C ASP A 191 -10.93 12.73 -5.23
N PRO A 192 -11.69 12.30 -6.24
CA PRO A 192 -11.98 13.13 -7.41
C PRO A 192 -12.82 14.34 -6.98
N LEU A 193 -12.45 15.53 -7.46
CA LEU A 193 -13.14 16.78 -7.14
C LEU A 193 -13.93 17.27 -8.37
N ILE A 194 -15.13 17.78 -8.13
CA ILE A 194 -16.01 18.37 -9.14
C ILE A 194 -16.23 19.85 -8.82
N GLY A 195 -16.34 20.69 -9.85
CA GLY A 195 -16.63 22.12 -9.72
C GLY A 195 -15.39 23.01 -9.67
N ASN A 196 -15.60 24.30 -9.39
CA ASN A 196 -14.55 25.32 -9.41
C ASN A 196 -13.95 25.52 -8.01
N LEU A 197 -13.18 24.54 -7.54
CA LEU A 197 -12.40 24.63 -6.31
C LEU A 197 -11.03 25.25 -6.60
N LEU A 198 -10.66 26.28 -5.84
CA LEU A 198 -9.31 26.81 -5.87
C LEU A 198 -8.35 25.86 -5.13
N PRO A 199 -7.08 25.75 -5.58
CA PRO A 199 -6.07 25.03 -4.82
C PRO A 199 -5.90 25.67 -3.44
N SER A 200 -5.76 24.82 -2.43
CA SER A 200 -5.54 25.24 -1.05
C SER A 200 -4.09 24.98 -0.66
N PRO A 201 -3.44 25.88 0.12
CA PRO A 201 -2.08 25.65 0.58
C PRO A 201 -2.01 24.34 1.37
N THR A 202 -0.96 23.56 1.10
CA THR A 202 -0.65 22.38 1.91
C THR A 202 0.02 22.87 3.19
N ILE A 203 -0.64 22.69 4.34
CA ILE A 203 -0.06 22.97 5.65
C ILE A 203 0.39 21.65 6.25
N THR A 204 1.71 21.49 6.37
CA THR A 204 2.35 20.35 7.02
C THR A 204 2.82 20.77 8.40
N THR A 205 2.41 20.05 9.44
CA THR A 205 2.97 20.22 10.79
C THR A 205 4.02 19.14 11.05
N THR A 206 5.19 19.55 11.51
CA THR A 206 6.32 18.67 11.82
C THR A 206 7.06 19.18 13.06
N PRO A 207 7.63 18.30 13.90
CA PRO A 207 8.53 18.70 14.98
C PRO A 207 9.74 19.46 14.44
N ARG A 208 10.24 20.42 15.23
CA ARG A 208 11.43 21.23 14.85
C ARG A 208 12.65 20.35 14.53
N SER A 209 12.84 19.25 15.25
CA SER A 209 13.93 18.29 15.04
C SER A 209 13.86 17.53 13.70
N ARG A 210 12.74 17.64 12.96
CA ARG A 210 12.51 16.91 11.70
C ARG A 210 12.11 17.84 10.56
N ILE A 211 12.41 19.13 10.66
CA ILE A 211 12.16 20.11 9.59
C ILE A 211 12.94 19.74 8.31
N ASP A 212 14.18 19.26 8.47
CA ASP A 212 15.06 18.92 7.34
C ASP A 212 14.53 17.75 6.48
N TRP A 213 13.56 16.97 6.97
CA TRP A 213 12.87 15.93 6.21
C TRP A 213 11.91 16.48 5.16
N TRP A 214 11.48 17.74 5.34
CA TRP A 214 10.57 18.47 4.45
C TRP A 214 11.30 19.46 3.55
N ASP A 215 12.63 19.47 3.57
CA ASP A 215 13.43 20.24 2.63
C ASP A 215 13.27 19.64 1.22
N ASP A 216 12.43 20.29 0.44
CA ASP A 216 11.98 19.90 -0.90
C ASP A 216 13.14 19.75 -1.91
N SER A 217 14.32 20.30 -1.58
CA SER A 217 15.53 20.12 -2.39
C SER A 217 15.98 18.65 -2.49
N ARG A 218 15.52 17.77 -1.60
CA ARG A 218 15.86 16.33 -1.56
C ARG A 218 14.74 15.40 -2.08
N SER A 219 13.48 15.83 -2.04
CA SER A 219 12.30 15.04 -2.44
C SER A 219 12.13 14.92 -3.96
N ASP A 220 12.62 15.92 -4.73
CA ASP A 220 12.59 15.96 -6.20
C ASP A 220 13.88 15.48 -6.88
N ALA A 221 14.78 14.85 -6.12
CA ALA A 221 16.06 14.34 -6.60
C ALA A 221 15.98 13.25 -7.70
N ALA A 222 14.78 12.84 -8.13
CA ALA A 222 14.63 11.94 -9.28
C ALA A 222 15.09 12.58 -10.60
N GLY A 223 15.26 13.90 -10.65
CA GLY A 223 15.75 14.63 -11.82
C GLY A 223 14.73 14.74 -12.96
N LEU A 224 13.45 14.42 -12.70
CA LEU A 224 12.39 14.40 -13.71
C LEU A 224 12.08 15.79 -14.28
N ASP A 225 12.22 16.86 -13.49
CA ASP A 225 11.96 18.23 -13.96
C ASP A 225 13.04 18.77 -14.90
N SER A 226 14.23 18.14 -14.90
CA SER A 226 15.29 18.45 -15.87
C SER A 226 14.98 17.90 -17.28
N LEU A 227 14.00 16.99 -17.39
CA LEU A 227 13.62 16.34 -18.63
C LEU A 227 12.58 17.17 -19.38
N THR A 228 12.72 17.18 -20.70
CA THR A 228 11.60 17.61 -21.56
C THR A 228 10.43 16.63 -21.43
N PRO A 229 9.19 17.02 -21.75
CA PRO A 229 8.03 16.13 -21.67
C PRO A 229 8.24 14.78 -22.39
N ARG A 230 8.91 14.80 -23.56
CA ARG A 230 9.19 13.60 -24.35
C ARG A 230 10.30 12.73 -23.76
N GLU A 231 11.33 13.33 -23.16
CA GLU A 231 12.36 12.60 -22.43
C GLU A 231 11.79 11.95 -21.17
N ARG A 232 10.90 12.65 -20.46
CA ARG A 232 10.18 12.15 -19.28
C ARG A 232 9.30 10.96 -19.63
N GLU A 233 8.50 11.08 -20.67
CA GLU A 233 7.63 10.00 -21.18
C GLU A 233 8.43 8.72 -21.45
N ILE A 234 9.56 8.84 -22.15
CA ILE A 234 10.43 7.71 -22.49
C ILE A 234 11.18 7.16 -21.27
N ALA A 235 11.66 8.02 -20.37
CA ALA A 235 12.32 7.61 -19.14
C ALA A 235 11.38 6.77 -18.25
N LEU A 236 10.13 7.22 -18.08
CA LEU A 236 9.10 6.49 -17.35
C LEU A 236 8.77 5.15 -18.02
N ALA A 237 8.62 5.11 -19.34
CA ALA A 237 8.34 3.86 -20.05
C ALA A 237 9.49 2.84 -19.90
N ILE A 238 10.75 3.27 -20.02
CA ILE A 238 11.90 2.39 -19.79
C ILE A 238 11.98 1.90 -18.34
N ALA A 239 11.72 2.78 -17.37
CA ALA A 239 11.73 2.41 -15.96
C ALA A 239 10.64 1.37 -15.63
N ASN A 240 9.50 1.42 -16.33
CA ASN A 240 8.42 0.44 -16.24
C ASN A 240 8.68 -0.84 -17.05
N GLY A 241 9.88 -1.02 -17.62
CA GLY A 241 10.27 -2.27 -18.29
C GLY A 241 9.92 -2.36 -19.78
N PHE A 242 9.40 -1.28 -20.40
CA PHE A 242 9.11 -1.29 -21.83
C PHE A 242 10.40 -1.33 -22.67
N THR A 243 10.38 -2.11 -23.74
CA THR A 243 11.47 -2.16 -24.71
C THR A 243 11.47 -0.92 -25.61
N ARG A 244 12.62 -0.58 -26.17
CA ARG A 244 12.74 0.54 -27.13
C ARG A 244 11.82 0.40 -28.35
N MET A 245 11.49 -0.83 -28.74
CA MET A 245 10.57 -1.09 -29.85
C MET A 245 9.13 -0.77 -29.45
N GLN A 246 8.69 -1.27 -28.30
CA GLN A 246 7.34 -0.98 -27.78
C GLN A 246 7.13 0.52 -27.57
N ILE A 247 8.16 1.24 -27.09
CA ILE A 247 8.11 2.70 -26.95
C ILE A 247 8.03 3.40 -28.31
N ALA A 248 8.79 2.92 -29.30
CA ALA A 248 8.75 3.47 -30.66
C ALA A 248 7.36 3.32 -31.28
N ASP A 249 6.77 2.13 -31.15
CA ASP A 249 5.43 1.81 -31.65
C ASP A 249 4.36 2.64 -30.94
N GLN A 250 4.43 2.74 -29.61
CA GLN A 250 3.48 3.52 -28.80
C GLN A 250 3.54 5.02 -29.10
N LEU A 251 4.73 5.55 -29.38
CA LEU A 251 4.96 6.98 -29.56
C LEU A 251 4.98 7.42 -31.02
N GLY A 252 4.85 6.50 -31.98
CA GLY A 252 4.86 6.77 -33.42
C GLY A 252 6.20 7.34 -33.93
N ILE A 253 7.32 6.94 -33.33
CA ILE A 253 8.67 7.45 -33.67
C ILE A 253 9.65 6.32 -33.91
N SER A 254 10.79 6.59 -34.57
CA SER A 254 11.79 5.55 -34.82
C SER A 254 12.45 5.05 -33.53
N LYS A 255 12.84 3.77 -33.51
CA LYS A 255 13.67 3.17 -32.44
C LYS A 255 14.97 3.95 -32.19
N ASN A 256 15.55 4.56 -33.22
CA ASN A 256 16.76 5.40 -33.11
C ASN A 256 16.48 6.72 -32.40
N THR A 257 15.30 7.32 -32.65
CA THR A 257 14.83 8.51 -31.93
C THR A 257 14.64 8.19 -30.45
N VAL A 258 14.02 7.04 -30.14
CA VAL A 258 13.87 6.55 -28.76
C VAL A 258 15.23 6.36 -28.08
N ALA A 259 16.18 5.67 -28.73
CA ALA A 259 17.53 5.48 -28.21
C ALA A 259 18.26 6.80 -27.90
N THR A 260 18.09 7.80 -28.77
CA THR A 260 18.67 9.14 -28.58
C THR A 260 18.08 9.84 -27.37
N LEU A 261 16.76 9.78 -27.21
CA LEU A 261 16.05 10.42 -26.09
C LEU A 261 16.37 9.75 -24.75
N ILE A 262 16.52 8.41 -24.72
CA ILE A 262 16.98 7.68 -23.53
C ILE A 262 18.36 8.16 -23.10
N ARG A 263 19.31 8.28 -24.05
CA ARG A 263 20.67 8.74 -23.74
C ARG A 263 20.67 10.15 -23.14
N ARG A 264 19.83 11.05 -23.68
CA ARG A 264 19.68 12.41 -23.15
C ARG A 264 19.07 12.40 -21.75
N ALA A 265 18.04 11.59 -21.53
CA ALA A 265 17.41 11.43 -20.22
C ALA A 265 18.39 10.88 -19.18
N TYR A 266 19.14 9.83 -19.50
CA TYR A 266 20.19 9.27 -18.63
C TYR A 266 21.23 10.32 -18.23
N LYS A 267 21.71 11.10 -19.21
CA LYS A 267 22.68 12.17 -18.96
C LYS A 267 22.13 13.26 -18.04
N LYS A 268 20.88 13.67 -18.24
CA LYS A 268 20.24 14.72 -17.44
C LYS A 268 19.94 14.28 -16.00
N ILE A 269 19.54 13.03 -15.83
CA ILE A 269 19.22 12.44 -14.51
C ILE A 269 20.50 12.00 -13.77
N GLY A 270 21.61 11.79 -14.48
CA GLY A 270 22.89 11.36 -13.91
C GLY A 270 23.00 9.85 -13.70
N VAL A 271 22.26 9.05 -14.47
CA VAL A 271 22.26 7.58 -14.39
C VAL A 271 22.89 6.95 -15.62
N SER A 272 23.51 5.78 -15.46
CA SER A 272 24.24 5.10 -16.54
C SER A 272 23.47 3.98 -17.22
N ASN A 273 22.43 3.45 -16.60
CA ASN A 273 21.67 2.30 -17.10
C ASN A 273 20.20 2.29 -16.63
N GLN A 274 19.42 1.38 -17.19
CA GLN A 274 17.99 1.23 -16.91
C GLN A 274 17.70 0.88 -15.46
N ALA A 275 18.52 0.03 -14.82
CA ALA A 275 18.32 -0.34 -13.42
C ALA A 275 18.58 0.85 -12.49
N ALA A 276 19.63 1.64 -12.75
CA ALA A 276 19.92 2.87 -12.03
C ALA A 276 18.81 3.91 -12.24
N LEU A 277 18.28 4.05 -13.46
CA LEU A 277 17.11 4.91 -13.71
C LEU A 277 15.91 4.45 -12.89
N ALA A 278 15.59 3.15 -12.89
CA ALA A 278 14.47 2.60 -12.15
C ALA A 278 14.66 2.79 -10.63
N SER A 279 15.87 2.54 -10.10
CA SER A 279 16.24 2.77 -8.70
C SER A 279 16.01 4.22 -8.28
N ARG A 280 16.52 5.16 -9.09
CA ARG A 280 16.40 6.60 -8.87
C ARG A 280 14.96 7.08 -8.88
N LEU A 281 14.14 6.58 -9.82
CA LEU A 281 12.72 6.92 -9.93
C LEU A 281 11.87 6.25 -8.84
N ALA A 282 12.29 5.11 -8.31
CA ALA A 282 11.67 4.48 -7.15
C ALA A 282 12.09 5.12 -5.82
N GLY A 283 13.13 5.97 -5.84
CA GLY A 283 13.60 6.69 -4.66
C GLY A 283 14.55 5.89 -3.77
N TYR A 284 15.05 4.73 -4.21
CA TYR A 284 15.99 3.90 -3.43
C TYR A 284 17.36 4.57 -3.23
N ASP A 285 17.74 5.53 -4.08
CA ASP A 285 18.98 6.28 -3.95
C ASP A 285 18.83 7.51 -3.02
N ARG A 286 17.70 7.65 -2.30
CA ARG A 286 17.45 8.77 -1.39
C ARG A 286 17.90 8.39 0.02
N PRO A 287 18.58 9.29 0.76
CA PRO A 287 18.83 9.06 2.18
C PRO A 287 17.50 8.88 2.90
N VAL A 288 17.41 7.88 3.78
CA VAL A 288 16.20 7.63 4.57
C VAL A 288 16.09 8.77 5.58
N PRO A 289 14.96 9.50 5.62
CA PRO A 289 14.77 10.52 6.65
C PRO A 289 14.83 9.89 8.04
N GLY A 290 15.84 10.25 8.84
CA GLY A 290 16.03 9.71 10.19
C GLY A 290 17.16 8.69 10.37
N ASP A 291 18.01 8.45 9.37
CA ASP A 291 19.24 7.62 9.50
C ASP A 291 20.37 8.28 10.31
N ASP A 292 20.12 9.42 10.96
CA ASP A 292 21.09 10.07 11.84
C ASP A 292 21.11 9.34 13.20
N LYS A 293 22.24 8.69 13.48
CA LYS A 293 22.62 8.20 14.81
C LYS A 293 22.74 9.34 15.83
#